data_AF-A0A414K4H0-F1
#
_entry.id   AF-A0A414K4H0-F1
#
_cell.length_a   1.000
_cell.length_b   1.000
_cell.length_c   1.000
_cell.angle_alpha   90.00
_cell.angle_beta   90.00
_cell.angle_gamma   90.00
#
_symmetry.space_group_name_H-M   'P 1'
#
loop_
_entity.id
_entity.type
_entity.pdbx_description
1 polymer ?
#
loop_
_entity_poly.entity_id
_entity_poly.type
_entity_poly.pdbx_seq_one_letter_code
_entity_poly.pdbx_strand_id
1 'polypeptide(L)'
;MKNLYYNTQKFMFRIPTDVERKLDFTEDEIKNACLDAKFREKVSIASPALVDMMDLYIKNPEKLSEKKLVNFQNSIMKYLIRSKNRTTPFGLFSGVGLGKFGDSDTFDVSGAKYQKKVNIDSEWLFGFISQLEKIKSQRLRFKINDACYIKGNRAILLYSTEKEIEEISVRATRVFEIIYESCQEFKEYNQIAGIIEEEYPNVPNEKVTFYLNELISKEILISDLRPSLNSRDQIAYVIERLRESALFEEAGNIIEIRKMCTSYMNLPVGEGITLYDKIVSKMKLLYSCSSYLQVDTVIENAEFEIKSTVANKINRLASFFVYISNDKNESHTYLDEYRNKFIEKYGVDREVPLLEMLDSNIGIGAPTSYLNPQNDFFEEDSTKPNYNLRLKNYLLNKYESAITNKTSITLEQDEIEGILKREIKTDEVPISLELYFQLKKKNDELNLCLGPNCGSLVAGKTFGRFSTISDEFADMLEDINKEERRLRDDNIEMCEIGFLPAPARNGNIVRTRTFREKKTVIFTAADKGTTDVINIKDISIGFLMSCFTQEIIKQRN
;
A
#
# COMPACT_ATOMS: atom_id res chain seq x y z
N MET A 1 2.02 -13.05 -32.87
CA MET A 1 1.80 -11.85 -32.01
C MET A 1 3.07 -11.00 -31.88
N LYS A 2 2.94 -9.66 -31.90
CA LYS A 2 4.05 -8.71 -31.66
C LYS A 2 4.42 -8.69 -30.17
N ASN A 3 5.70 -8.50 -29.85
CA ASN A 3 6.11 -8.25 -28.47
C ASN A 3 5.77 -6.80 -28.09
N LEU A 4 4.94 -6.61 -27.06
CA LEU A 4 4.43 -5.31 -26.61
C LEU A 4 5.26 -4.72 -25.47
N TYR A 5 6.00 -5.56 -24.74
CA TYR A 5 6.71 -5.17 -23.53
C TYR A 5 8.22 -5.40 -23.64
N TYR A 6 8.95 -4.54 -22.94
CA TYR A 6 10.35 -4.73 -22.58
C TYR A 6 10.50 -4.69 -21.06
N ASN A 7 11.60 -5.20 -20.53
CA ASN A 7 11.86 -5.23 -19.09
C ASN A 7 12.85 -4.13 -18.67
N THR A 8 12.84 -3.75 -17.39
CA THR A 8 13.71 -2.72 -16.79
C THR A 8 15.10 -3.25 -16.38
N GLN A 9 15.54 -4.39 -16.92
CA GLN A 9 16.81 -5.09 -16.64
C GLN A 9 17.02 -5.59 -15.21
N LYS A 10 16.30 -5.06 -14.23
CA LYS A 10 16.32 -5.44 -12.82
C LYS A 10 14.97 -6.03 -12.40
N PHE A 11 14.97 -6.83 -11.34
CA PHE A 11 13.77 -7.35 -10.70
C PHE A 11 13.97 -7.51 -9.20
N MET A 12 12.89 -7.54 -8.43
CA MET A 12 12.95 -7.89 -7.01
C MET A 12 12.92 -9.41 -6.86
N PHE A 13 13.91 -9.99 -6.19
CA PHE A 13 13.83 -11.36 -5.71
C PHE A 13 13.44 -11.38 -4.23
N ARG A 14 12.82 -12.48 -3.81
CA ARG A 14 12.36 -12.69 -2.44
C ARG A 14 12.66 -14.11 -2.01
N ILE A 15 13.36 -14.28 -0.90
CA ILE A 15 13.74 -15.60 -0.40
C ILE A 15 13.47 -15.71 1.11
N PRO A 16 13.18 -16.92 1.62
CA PRO A 16 13.17 -17.16 3.06
C PRO A 16 14.57 -16.91 3.63
N THR A 17 14.64 -16.46 4.89
CA THR A 17 15.92 -16.22 5.56
C THR A 17 16.58 -17.50 6.05
N ASP A 18 15.81 -18.59 6.23
CA ASP A 18 16.37 -19.90 6.54
C ASP A 18 16.68 -20.68 5.26
N VAL A 19 17.94 -21.07 5.12
CA VAL A 19 18.45 -21.81 3.95
C VAL A 19 18.06 -23.29 4.04
N GLU A 20 18.01 -23.86 5.25
CA GLU A 20 17.61 -25.25 5.46
C GLU A 20 16.08 -25.39 5.36
N ARG A 21 15.62 -26.21 4.41
CA ARG A 21 14.18 -26.39 4.12
C ARG A 21 13.56 -27.64 4.76
N LYS A 22 14.35 -28.49 5.41
CA LYS A 22 13.85 -29.73 6.00
C LYS A 22 13.03 -29.45 7.26
N LEU A 23 11.91 -30.14 7.40
CA LEU A 23 11.02 -30.12 8.56
C LEU A 23 10.68 -31.58 8.88
N ASP A 24 10.81 -31.96 10.14
CA ASP A 24 10.58 -33.34 10.58
C ASP A 24 9.24 -33.47 11.37
N PHE A 25 8.56 -32.34 11.63
CA PHE A 25 7.21 -32.25 12.23
C PHE A 25 7.08 -32.96 13.59
N THR A 26 8.19 -33.08 14.31
CA THR A 26 8.25 -33.74 15.62
C THR A 26 8.05 -32.77 16.77
N GLU A 27 7.70 -33.29 17.94
CA GLU A 27 7.65 -32.49 19.17
C GLU A 27 9.04 -31.92 19.53
N ASP A 28 10.11 -32.68 19.26
CA ASP A 28 11.48 -32.21 19.45
C ASP A 28 11.82 -31.02 18.54
N GLU A 29 11.35 -31.00 17.28
CA GLU A 29 11.53 -29.85 16.39
C GLU A 29 10.84 -28.60 16.95
N ILE A 30 9.62 -28.75 17.48
CA ILE A 30 8.87 -27.65 18.12
C ILE A 30 9.63 -27.14 19.35
N LYS A 31 10.12 -28.05 20.20
CA LYS A 31 10.89 -27.69 21.39
C LYS A 31 12.21 -26.98 21.04
N ASN A 32 12.93 -27.48 20.04
CA ASN A 32 14.16 -26.87 19.55
C ASN A 32 13.90 -25.47 18.97
N ALA A 33 12.83 -25.30 18.17
CA ALA A 33 12.42 -24.00 17.68
C ALA A 33 12.08 -23.03 18.83
N CYS A 34 11.45 -23.52 19.89
CA CYS A 34 11.15 -22.72 21.07
C CYS A 34 12.38 -22.26 21.86
N LEU A 35 13.52 -22.94 21.70
CA LEU A 35 14.81 -22.62 22.32
C LEU A 35 15.74 -21.84 21.39
N ASP A 36 15.54 -21.90 20.08
CA ASP A 36 16.35 -21.17 19.09
C ASP A 36 16.11 -19.66 19.16
N ALA A 37 17.15 -18.92 19.52
CA ALA A 37 17.09 -17.46 19.66
C ALA A 37 16.71 -16.77 18.34
N LYS A 38 17.14 -17.28 17.19
CA LYS A 38 16.81 -16.69 15.88
C LYS A 38 15.33 -16.84 15.60
N PHE A 39 14.78 -18.04 15.73
CA PHE A 39 13.35 -18.29 15.55
C PHE A 39 12.50 -17.48 16.54
N ARG A 40 12.90 -17.41 17.81
CA ARG A 40 12.24 -16.59 18.83
C ARG A 40 12.20 -15.11 18.45
N GLU A 41 13.28 -14.55 17.90
CA GLU A 41 13.29 -13.15 17.44
C GLU A 41 12.32 -12.94 16.26
N LYS A 42 12.30 -13.88 15.29
CA LYS A 42 11.33 -13.84 14.19
C LYS A 42 9.88 -13.84 14.70
N VAL A 43 9.58 -14.69 15.68
CA VAL A 43 8.23 -14.80 16.28
C VAL A 43 7.90 -13.58 17.15
N SER A 44 8.86 -12.99 17.87
CA SER A 44 8.63 -11.78 18.68
C SER A 44 8.12 -10.61 17.83
N ILE A 45 8.67 -10.45 16.62
CA ILE A 45 8.22 -9.41 15.67
C ILE A 45 6.81 -9.71 15.13
N ALA A 46 6.54 -10.97 14.82
CA ALA A 46 5.28 -11.34 14.16
C ALA A 46 4.10 -11.51 15.12
N SER A 47 4.35 -12.04 16.32
CA SER A 47 3.34 -12.49 17.26
C SER A 47 3.91 -12.55 18.69
N PRO A 48 4.04 -11.42 19.40
CA PRO A 48 4.57 -11.36 20.77
C PRO A 48 3.88 -12.35 21.74
N ALA A 49 2.54 -12.45 21.67
CA ALA A 49 1.77 -13.36 22.51
C ALA A 49 2.12 -14.86 22.29
N LEU A 50 2.67 -15.21 21.12
CA LEU A 50 3.15 -16.57 20.88
C LEU A 50 4.48 -16.83 21.57
N VAL A 51 5.33 -15.82 21.74
CA VAL A 51 6.59 -15.93 22.50
C VAL A 51 6.30 -16.22 23.97
N ASP A 52 5.31 -15.54 24.57
CA ASP A 52 4.87 -15.83 25.95
C ASP A 52 4.42 -17.30 26.09
N MET A 53 3.73 -17.82 25.06
CA MET A 53 3.32 -19.23 25.01
C MET A 53 4.50 -20.18 24.81
N MET A 54 5.54 -19.80 24.06
CA MET A 54 6.77 -20.57 23.94
C MET A 54 7.46 -20.71 25.30
N ASP A 55 7.49 -19.64 26.10
CA ASP A 55 8.06 -19.67 27.44
C ASP A 55 7.24 -20.53 28.40
N LEU A 56 5.91 -20.46 28.32
CA LEU A 56 5.03 -21.31 29.09
C LEU A 56 5.22 -22.79 28.73
N TYR A 57 5.29 -23.12 27.44
CA TYR A 57 5.51 -24.48 26.95
C TYR A 57 6.85 -25.05 27.41
N ILE A 58 7.94 -24.27 27.37
CA ILE A 58 9.26 -24.73 27.81
C ILE A 58 9.34 -24.91 29.33
N LYS A 59 8.72 -24.02 30.11
CA LYS A 59 8.86 -24.02 31.58
C LYS A 59 7.84 -24.90 32.30
N ASN A 60 6.60 -24.94 31.81
CA ASN A 60 5.47 -25.60 32.48
C ASN A 60 4.47 -26.16 31.43
N PRO A 61 4.88 -27.12 30.58
CA PRO A 61 4.00 -27.66 29.54
C PRO A 61 2.70 -28.25 30.10
N GLU A 62 2.71 -28.78 31.33
CA GLU A 62 1.56 -29.35 32.02
C GLU A 62 0.46 -28.33 32.37
N LYS A 63 0.76 -27.02 32.33
CA LYS A 63 -0.24 -25.96 32.53
C LYS A 63 -1.07 -25.68 31.28
N LEU A 64 -0.72 -26.27 30.14
CA LEU A 64 -1.47 -26.15 28.90
C LEU A 64 -2.54 -27.23 28.85
N SER A 65 -3.80 -26.83 28.62
CA SER A 65 -4.82 -27.80 28.24
C SER A 65 -4.48 -28.43 26.89
N GLU A 66 -4.93 -29.66 26.65
CA GLU A 66 -4.66 -30.40 25.42
C GLU A 66 -5.00 -29.59 24.15
N LYS A 67 -6.18 -28.95 24.13
CA LYS A 67 -6.59 -28.05 23.02
C LYS A 67 -5.62 -26.87 22.82
N LYS A 68 -5.13 -26.27 23.90
CA LYS A 68 -4.16 -25.16 23.82
C LYS A 68 -2.81 -25.64 23.31
N LEU A 69 -2.36 -26.81 23.76
CA LEU A 69 -1.11 -27.42 23.33
C LEU A 69 -1.12 -27.71 21.82
N VAL A 70 -2.17 -28.35 21.30
CA VAL A 70 -2.32 -28.63 19.86
C VAL A 70 -2.34 -27.34 19.04
N ASN A 71 -3.08 -26.32 19.47
CA ASN A 71 -3.13 -25.03 18.77
C ASN A 71 -1.78 -24.31 18.78
N PHE A 72 -1.05 -24.38 19.89
CA PHE A 72 0.30 -23.84 20.04
C PHE A 72 1.27 -24.56 19.09
N GLN A 73 1.33 -25.89 19.13
CA GLN A 73 2.18 -26.71 18.25
C GLN A 73 1.91 -26.42 16.78
N ASN A 74 0.63 -26.35 16.38
CA ASN A 74 0.23 -25.97 15.03
C ASN A 74 0.70 -24.56 14.65
N SER A 75 0.69 -23.61 15.58
CA SER A 75 1.15 -22.24 15.35
C SER A 75 2.66 -22.19 15.14
N ILE A 76 3.44 -22.90 15.96
CA ILE A 76 4.89 -23.01 15.81
C ILE A 76 5.24 -23.65 14.46
N MET A 77 4.57 -24.75 14.09
CA MET A 77 4.81 -25.39 12.80
C MET A 77 4.50 -24.48 11.61
N LYS A 78 3.42 -23.68 11.67
CA LYS A 78 3.12 -22.69 10.63
C LYS A 78 4.23 -21.64 10.49
N TYR A 79 4.83 -21.20 11.60
CA TYR A 79 5.94 -20.24 11.56
C TYR A 79 7.24 -20.87 11.08
N LEU A 80 7.52 -22.14 11.40
CA LEU A 80 8.65 -22.89 10.85
C LEU A 80 8.52 -23.09 9.33
N ILE A 81 7.36 -23.50 8.84
CA ILE A 81 7.07 -23.58 7.40
C ILE A 81 7.24 -22.20 6.75
N ARG A 82 6.79 -21.14 7.42
CA ARG A 82 6.96 -19.78 6.90
C ARG A 82 8.44 -19.43 6.75
N SER A 83 9.25 -19.70 7.77
CA SER A 83 10.67 -19.29 7.80
C SER A 83 11.52 -20.02 6.77
N LYS A 84 11.12 -21.25 6.40
CA LYS A 84 11.85 -22.12 5.47
C LYS A 84 11.31 -22.12 4.04
N ASN A 85 10.01 -21.88 3.82
CA ASN A 85 9.38 -22.10 2.51
C ASN A 85 8.69 -20.87 1.91
N ARG A 86 8.25 -19.90 2.72
CA ARG A 86 7.43 -18.78 2.21
C ARG A 86 8.28 -17.58 1.86
N THR A 87 8.24 -17.17 0.59
CA THR A 87 8.99 -16.03 0.04
C THR A 87 8.28 -14.68 0.22
N THR A 88 7.10 -14.63 0.86
CA THR A 88 6.35 -13.38 1.05
C THR A 88 6.99 -12.52 2.17
N PRO A 89 7.52 -11.32 1.86
CA PRO A 89 8.33 -10.53 2.78
C PRO A 89 7.58 -10.14 4.05
N PHE A 90 8.11 -10.54 5.20
CA PHE A 90 7.50 -10.32 6.51
C PHE A 90 8.50 -10.49 7.63
N GLY A 91 8.81 -9.39 8.33
CA GLY A 91 9.73 -9.42 9.46
C GLY A 91 11.08 -9.99 9.05
N LEU A 92 11.55 -10.91 9.88
CA LEU A 92 12.79 -11.64 9.71
C LEU A 92 12.61 -13.03 9.07
N PHE A 93 11.41 -13.37 8.56
CA PHE A 93 11.13 -14.67 7.95
C PHE A 93 11.59 -14.78 6.50
N SER A 94 11.56 -13.66 5.76
CA SER A 94 11.99 -13.58 4.37
C SER A 94 12.49 -12.18 4.08
N GLY A 95 13.46 -12.09 3.17
CA GLY A 95 14.04 -10.84 2.73
C GLY A 95 13.80 -10.54 1.27
N VAL A 96 14.05 -9.30 0.90
CA VAL A 96 13.98 -8.79 -0.48
C VAL A 96 15.35 -8.31 -0.92
N GLY A 97 15.69 -8.56 -2.18
CA GLY A 97 16.88 -7.98 -2.82
C GLY A 97 16.61 -7.69 -4.29
N LEU A 98 17.56 -7.03 -4.94
CA LEU A 98 17.52 -6.75 -6.37
C LEU A 98 18.36 -7.74 -7.14
N GLY A 99 17.73 -8.38 -8.12
CA GLY A 99 18.39 -9.20 -9.12
C GLY A 99 18.41 -8.49 -10.48
N LYS A 100 19.16 -9.07 -11.41
CA LYS A 100 19.31 -8.53 -12.76
C LYS A 100 19.14 -9.62 -13.83
N PHE A 101 18.77 -9.21 -15.04
CA PHE A 101 18.85 -10.07 -16.20
C PHE A 101 20.26 -10.01 -16.80
N GLY A 102 20.77 -11.15 -17.27
CA GLY A 102 22.12 -11.23 -17.84
C GLY A 102 22.33 -12.47 -18.70
N ASP A 103 23.52 -13.07 -18.65
CA ASP A 103 23.94 -14.16 -19.54
C ASP A 103 23.88 -15.54 -18.85
N SER A 104 23.76 -15.58 -17.53
CA SER A 104 23.69 -16.82 -16.75
C SER A 104 22.50 -16.88 -15.79
N ASP A 105 22.21 -18.09 -15.29
CA ASP A 105 21.28 -18.29 -14.19
C ASP A 105 22.12 -18.51 -12.92
N THR A 106 22.31 -17.45 -12.13
CA THR A 106 23.15 -17.44 -10.92
C THR A 106 22.29 -17.08 -9.71
N PHE A 107 22.32 -17.91 -8.67
CA PHE A 107 21.51 -17.74 -7.45
C PHE A 107 22.39 -17.94 -6.21
N ASP A 108 23.50 -17.23 -6.12
CA ASP A 108 24.41 -17.33 -4.99
C ASP A 108 24.07 -16.32 -3.89
N VAL A 109 23.74 -16.85 -2.72
CA VAL A 109 23.40 -16.08 -1.51
C VAL A 109 24.38 -16.34 -0.37
N SER A 110 25.49 -17.04 -0.63
CA SER A 110 26.50 -17.37 0.38
C SER A 110 27.19 -16.13 0.96
N GLY A 111 27.42 -15.11 0.13
CA GLY A 111 27.93 -13.79 0.52
C GLY A 111 26.87 -12.78 0.95
N ALA A 112 25.59 -13.17 0.92
CA ALA A 112 24.49 -12.24 1.14
C ALA A 112 24.43 -11.74 2.59
N LYS A 113 24.19 -10.44 2.76
CA LYS A 113 23.95 -9.81 4.06
C LYS A 113 22.46 -9.56 4.23
N TYR A 114 21.90 -10.13 5.30
CA TYR A 114 20.50 -9.98 5.67
C TYR A 114 20.38 -8.83 6.68
N GLN A 115 20.08 -7.64 6.18
CA GLN A 115 19.99 -6.42 6.97
C GLN A 115 18.58 -6.24 7.54
N LYS A 116 18.50 -6.06 8.85
CA LYS A 116 17.26 -5.62 9.51
C LYS A 116 17.02 -4.16 9.21
N LYS A 117 15.87 -3.83 8.65
CA LYS A 117 15.41 -2.46 8.48
C LYS A 117 14.18 -2.25 9.34
N VAL A 118 14.22 -1.25 10.20
CA VAL A 118 13.22 -1.01 11.24
C VAL A 118 12.55 0.33 11.00
N ASN A 119 11.23 0.29 10.92
CA ASN A 119 10.36 1.45 10.86
C ASN A 119 9.48 1.46 12.11
N ILE A 120 9.08 2.65 12.56
CA ILE A 120 7.98 2.78 13.53
C ILE A 120 6.69 2.37 12.83
N ASP A 121 5.89 1.54 13.52
CA ASP A 121 4.59 1.09 13.03
C ASP A 121 3.64 2.28 12.91
N SER A 122 2.92 2.35 11.79
CA SER A 122 1.99 3.44 11.48
C SER A 122 0.84 3.51 12.50
N GLU A 123 0.39 2.39 13.07
CA GLU A 123 -0.62 2.38 14.14
C GLU A 123 -0.12 3.13 15.38
N TRP A 124 1.11 2.86 15.81
CA TRP A 124 1.70 3.54 16.95
C TRP A 124 1.98 5.02 16.64
N LEU A 125 2.56 5.33 15.48
CA LEU A 125 2.96 6.68 15.12
C LEU A 125 1.76 7.64 15.09
N PHE A 126 0.72 7.29 14.31
CA PHE A 126 -0.46 8.14 14.18
C PHE A 126 -1.33 8.13 15.45
N GLY A 127 -1.34 7.01 16.20
CA GLY A 127 -2.01 6.95 17.50
C GLY A 127 -1.36 7.86 18.55
N PHE A 128 -0.03 7.87 18.64
CA PHE A 128 0.72 8.78 19.50
C PHE A 128 0.51 10.24 19.10
N ILE A 129 0.55 10.55 17.79
CA ILE A 129 0.27 11.91 17.28
C ILE A 129 -1.16 12.34 17.66
N SER A 130 -2.17 11.49 17.43
CA SER A 130 -3.56 11.78 17.81
C SER A 130 -3.72 12.06 19.31
N GLN A 131 -2.98 11.35 20.17
CA GLN A 131 -2.95 11.63 21.61
C GLN A 131 -2.36 13.02 21.91
N LEU A 132 -1.26 13.39 21.25
CA LEU A 132 -0.65 14.71 21.41
C LEU A 132 -1.56 15.82 20.89
N GLU A 133 -2.24 15.62 19.75
CA GLU A 133 -3.23 16.55 19.20
C GLU A 133 -4.32 16.87 20.22
N LYS A 134 -4.73 15.89 21.03
CA LYS A 134 -5.75 16.06 22.08
C LYS A 134 -5.21 16.73 23.35
N ILE A 135 -4.02 16.35 23.81
CA ILE A 135 -3.48 16.79 25.12
C ILE A 135 -2.67 18.09 25.02
N LYS A 136 -2.10 18.39 23.85
CA LYS A 136 -1.18 19.50 23.60
C LYS A 136 -1.69 20.45 22.51
N SER A 137 -2.98 20.42 22.17
CA SER A 137 -3.58 21.19 21.07
C SER A 137 -3.14 22.65 21.01
N GLN A 138 -3.12 23.35 22.15
CA GLN A 138 -2.75 24.76 22.24
C GLN A 138 -1.31 25.11 21.79
N ARG A 139 -0.43 24.11 21.67
CA ARG A 139 0.96 24.29 21.19
C ARG A 139 1.15 23.90 19.73
N LEU A 140 0.11 23.40 19.08
CA LEU A 140 0.19 22.84 17.74
C LEU A 140 -0.46 23.77 16.73
N ARG A 141 -0.16 23.50 15.45
CA ARG A 141 -0.81 24.14 14.31
C ARG A 141 -1.77 23.16 13.68
N PHE A 142 -2.91 23.66 13.20
CA PHE A 142 -3.96 22.86 12.59
C PHE A 142 -4.40 23.45 11.26
N LYS A 143 -4.86 22.56 10.37
CA LYS A 143 -5.61 22.90 9.16
C LYS A 143 -6.82 22.00 9.03
N ILE A 144 -7.74 22.37 8.16
CA ILE A 144 -8.82 21.49 7.69
C ILE A 144 -8.20 20.28 7.00
N ASN A 145 -8.65 19.10 7.41
CA ASN A 145 -8.30 17.86 6.75
C ASN A 145 -8.76 17.91 5.27
N ASP A 146 -7.88 17.56 4.34
CA ASP A 146 -8.21 17.54 2.91
C ASP A 146 -9.32 16.52 2.57
N ALA A 147 -9.57 15.55 3.46
CA ALA A 147 -10.73 14.66 3.38
C ALA A 147 -12.06 15.32 3.80
N CYS A 148 -12.06 16.50 4.40
CA CYS A 148 -13.26 17.18 4.86
C CYS A 148 -13.87 18.02 3.74
N TYR A 149 -15.14 17.80 3.42
CA TYR A 149 -15.88 18.62 2.47
C TYR A 149 -17.30 18.91 2.99
N ILE A 150 -17.93 19.96 2.47
CA ILE A 150 -19.28 20.37 2.86
C ILE A 150 -20.29 19.78 1.87
N LYS A 151 -21.30 19.07 2.39
CA LYS A 151 -22.44 18.53 1.66
C LYS A 151 -23.72 19.07 2.30
N GLY A 152 -24.41 19.98 1.60
CA GLY A 152 -25.58 20.66 2.14
C GLY A 152 -25.23 21.45 3.41
N ASN A 153 -25.85 21.11 4.54
CA ASN A 153 -25.60 21.75 5.83
C ASN A 153 -24.67 20.95 6.77
N ARG A 154 -23.93 19.98 6.22
CA ARG A 154 -23.01 19.12 6.97
C ARG A 154 -21.61 19.15 6.39
N ALA A 155 -20.62 19.04 7.27
CA ALA A 155 -19.25 18.77 6.89
C ALA A 155 -18.92 17.31 7.20
N ILE A 156 -18.40 16.61 6.20
CA ILE A 156 -18.23 15.16 6.19
C ILE A 156 -16.77 14.84 5.85
N LEU A 157 -16.20 13.81 6.47
CA LEU A 157 -14.91 13.23 6.06
C LEU A 157 -15.12 12.11 5.05
N LEU A 158 -14.28 12.04 4.01
CA LEU A 158 -14.33 10.99 2.97
C LEU A 158 -14.34 9.57 3.52
N TYR A 159 -13.65 9.37 4.64
CA TYR A 159 -13.63 8.12 5.40
C TYR A 159 -13.21 8.42 6.84
N SER A 160 -13.41 7.47 7.74
CA SER A 160 -12.90 7.53 9.11
C SER A 160 -11.63 6.70 9.25
N THR A 161 -10.65 7.18 10.02
CA THR A 161 -9.50 6.35 10.41
C THR A 161 -9.83 5.42 11.59
N GLU A 162 -10.96 5.64 12.27
CA GLU A 162 -11.45 4.82 13.37
C GLU A 162 -12.23 3.61 12.84
N LYS A 163 -11.88 2.43 13.36
CA LYS A 163 -12.30 1.13 12.81
C LYS A 163 -13.82 0.85 12.90
N GLU A 164 -14.53 1.51 13.81
CA GLU A 164 -15.95 1.28 14.10
C GLU A 164 -16.86 2.42 13.63
N ILE A 165 -16.29 3.48 13.06
CA ILE A 165 -17.05 4.65 12.60
C ILE A 165 -17.08 4.62 11.07
N GLU A 166 -18.27 4.50 10.50
CA GLU A 166 -18.44 4.53 9.04
C GLU A 166 -18.35 5.95 8.46
N GLU A 167 -18.94 6.93 9.15
CA GLU A 167 -18.97 8.33 8.71
C GLU A 167 -18.76 9.30 9.88
N ILE A 168 -17.90 10.29 9.70
CA ILE A 168 -17.77 11.44 10.61
C ILE A 168 -18.44 12.64 9.96
N SER A 169 -19.47 13.16 10.62
CA SER A 169 -20.30 14.24 10.09
C SER A 169 -20.71 15.25 11.16
N VAL A 170 -20.37 16.52 10.96
CA VAL A 170 -20.77 17.64 11.84
C VAL A 170 -21.66 18.62 11.08
N ARG A 171 -22.45 19.42 11.80
CA ARG A 171 -23.22 20.50 11.17
C ARG A 171 -22.27 21.60 10.71
N ALA A 172 -22.36 22.00 9.45
CA ALA A 172 -21.68 23.17 8.90
C ALA A 172 -22.42 24.43 9.38
N THR A 173 -22.15 24.83 10.63
CA THR A 173 -22.62 26.09 11.19
C THR A 173 -21.80 27.25 10.66
N ARG A 174 -22.24 28.50 10.87
CA ARG A 174 -21.45 29.68 10.47
C ARG A 174 -20.04 29.68 11.06
N VAL A 175 -19.88 29.29 12.33
CA VAL A 175 -18.55 29.13 12.96
C VAL A 175 -17.71 28.05 12.27
N PHE A 176 -18.32 26.94 11.84
CA PHE A 176 -17.63 25.92 11.07
C PHE A 176 -17.15 26.47 9.72
N GLU A 177 -18.03 27.15 8.97
CA GLU A 177 -17.71 27.72 7.66
C GLU A 177 -16.53 28.69 7.73
N ILE A 178 -16.50 29.55 8.77
CA ILE A 178 -15.39 30.47 9.01
C ILE A 178 -14.07 29.71 9.23
N ILE A 179 -14.08 28.66 10.06
CA ILE A 179 -12.89 27.82 10.28
C ILE A 179 -12.51 27.10 8.98
N TYR A 180 -13.50 26.57 8.27
CA TYR A 180 -13.31 25.84 7.03
C TYR A 180 -12.60 26.72 6.00
N GLU A 181 -13.08 27.93 5.74
CA GLU A 181 -12.46 28.88 4.83
C GLU A 181 -11.09 29.36 5.33
N SER A 182 -10.96 29.64 6.63
CA SER A 182 -9.77 30.29 7.20
C SER A 182 -8.60 29.35 7.45
N CYS A 183 -8.83 28.03 7.55
CA CYS A 183 -7.83 27.04 7.96
C CYS A 183 -7.50 26.05 6.83
N GLN A 184 -7.50 26.49 5.57
CA GLN A 184 -6.98 25.67 4.47
C GLN A 184 -5.46 25.42 4.60
N GLU A 185 -4.75 26.37 5.22
CA GLU A 185 -3.35 26.25 5.61
C GLU A 185 -3.18 26.11 7.13
N PHE A 186 -2.04 25.59 7.56
CA PHE A 186 -1.74 25.39 8.98
C PHE A 186 -1.65 26.72 9.74
N LYS A 187 -2.47 26.85 10.79
CA LYS A 187 -2.49 27.99 11.71
C LYS A 187 -2.30 27.54 13.15
N GLU A 188 -1.66 28.36 13.97
CA GLU A 188 -1.53 28.07 15.40
C GLU A 188 -2.92 28.00 16.05
N TYR A 189 -3.08 27.11 17.02
CA TYR A 189 -4.35 26.94 17.75
C TYR A 189 -4.94 28.27 18.22
N ASN A 190 -4.12 29.15 18.80
CA ASN A 190 -4.57 30.44 19.32
C ASN A 190 -5.00 31.41 18.22
N GLN A 191 -4.43 31.31 17.02
CA GLN A 191 -4.87 32.10 15.87
C GLN A 191 -6.25 31.65 15.40
N ILE A 192 -6.51 30.33 15.40
CA ILE A 192 -7.84 29.79 15.06
C ILE A 192 -8.87 30.20 16.11
N ALA A 193 -8.51 30.12 17.39
CA ALA A 193 -9.37 30.58 18.48
C ALA A 193 -9.69 32.08 18.34
N GLY A 194 -8.69 32.91 18.04
CA GLY A 194 -8.86 34.35 17.83
C GLY A 194 -9.83 34.68 16.69
N ILE A 195 -9.79 33.95 15.57
CA ILE A 195 -10.74 34.12 14.46
C ILE A 195 -12.19 33.91 14.94
N ILE A 196 -12.42 32.91 15.81
CA ILE A 196 -13.75 32.64 16.36
C ILE A 196 -14.17 33.73 17.35
N GLU A 197 -13.24 34.19 18.19
CA GLU A 197 -13.49 35.23 19.19
C GLU A 197 -13.80 36.60 18.55
N GLU A 198 -13.15 36.94 17.44
CA GLU A 198 -13.42 38.17 16.68
C GLU A 198 -14.85 38.18 16.11
N GLU A 199 -15.30 37.05 15.56
CA GLU A 199 -16.64 36.90 14.98
C GLU A 199 -17.72 36.71 16.07
N TYR A 200 -17.35 36.17 17.24
CA TYR A 200 -18.26 35.87 18.35
C TYR A 200 -17.75 36.41 19.70
N PRO A 201 -17.63 37.74 19.89
CA PRO A 201 -16.95 38.34 21.04
C PRO A 201 -17.64 38.10 22.39
N ASN A 202 -18.92 37.72 22.38
CA ASN A 202 -19.70 37.44 23.59
C ASN A 202 -19.68 35.96 24.00
N VAL A 203 -18.98 35.10 23.24
CA VAL A 203 -18.89 33.67 23.55
C VAL A 203 -17.71 33.43 24.50
N PRO A 204 -17.93 32.74 25.65
CA PRO A 204 -16.84 32.40 26.56
C PRO A 204 -15.76 31.56 25.86
N ASN A 205 -14.48 31.86 26.12
CA ASN A 205 -13.32 31.15 25.57
C ASN A 205 -13.37 29.62 25.80
N GLU A 206 -13.96 29.17 26.91
CA GLU A 206 -14.18 27.75 27.19
C GLU A 206 -15.01 27.04 26.11
N LYS A 207 -16.03 27.71 25.54
CA LYS A 207 -16.85 27.16 24.46
C LYS A 207 -16.08 27.11 23.14
N VAL A 208 -15.25 28.11 22.87
CA VAL A 208 -14.36 28.13 21.70
C VAL A 208 -13.36 26.98 21.78
N THR A 209 -12.71 26.84 22.93
CA THR A 209 -11.76 25.76 23.22
C THR A 209 -12.42 24.39 23.09
N PHE A 210 -13.61 24.21 23.66
CA PHE A 210 -14.39 22.98 23.54
C PHE A 210 -14.68 22.65 22.08
N TYR A 211 -15.19 23.61 21.31
CA TYR A 211 -15.54 23.41 19.91
C TYR A 211 -14.32 23.03 19.04
N LEU A 212 -13.19 23.72 19.21
CA LEU A 212 -11.96 23.39 18.50
C LEU A 212 -11.46 21.99 18.86
N ASN A 213 -11.49 21.63 20.15
CA ASN A 213 -11.08 20.30 20.58
C ASN A 213 -12.03 19.21 20.06
N GLU A 214 -13.34 19.50 19.89
CA GLU A 214 -14.26 18.58 19.21
C GLU A 214 -13.87 18.36 17.75
N LEU A 215 -13.57 19.42 16.99
CA LEU A 215 -13.14 19.30 15.59
C LEU A 215 -11.82 18.54 15.45
N ILE A 216 -10.87 18.74 16.36
CA ILE A 216 -9.61 18.00 16.42
C ILE A 216 -9.87 16.53 16.76
N SER A 217 -10.73 16.25 17.76
CA SER A 217 -11.05 14.88 18.16
C SER A 217 -11.72 14.07 17.06
N LYS A 218 -12.47 14.75 16.17
CA LYS A 218 -13.14 14.18 15.00
C LYS A 218 -12.26 14.19 13.74
N GLU A 219 -10.99 14.57 13.86
CA GLU A 219 -10.02 14.65 12.75
C GLU A 219 -10.44 15.57 11.58
N ILE A 220 -11.37 16.49 11.84
CA ILE A 220 -11.74 17.55 10.90
C ILE A 220 -10.60 18.56 10.83
N LEU A 221 -10.03 18.89 11.99
CA LEU A 221 -8.77 19.60 12.08
C LEU A 221 -7.66 18.60 12.36
N ILE A 222 -6.62 18.62 11.52
CA ILE A 222 -5.44 17.79 11.68
C ILE A 222 -4.22 18.67 11.93
N SER A 223 -3.29 18.19 12.75
CA SER A 223 -2.06 18.93 13.02
C SER A 223 -0.99 18.70 11.96
N ASP A 224 -0.03 19.62 11.92
CA ASP A 224 1.20 19.48 11.13
C ASP A 224 2.16 18.44 11.70
N LEU A 225 1.80 17.73 12.78
CA LEU A 225 2.58 16.59 13.27
C LEU A 225 2.41 15.35 12.38
N ARG A 226 1.33 15.22 11.62
CA ARG A 226 0.99 14.01 10.85
C ARG A 226 1.86 13.90 9.59
N PRO A 227 2.91 13.05 9.55
CA PRO A 227 3.78 12.99 8.37
C PRO A 227 3.08 12.32 7.19
N SER A 228 3.33 12.81 5.96
CA SER A 228 2.89 12.10 4.76
C SER A 228 3.45 10.67 4.72
N LEU A 229 2.66 9.72 4.19
CA LEU A 229 3.16 8.36 3.89
C LEU A 229 4.14 8.32 2.71
N ASN A 230 4.27 9.43 1.99
CA ASN A 230 5.27 9.62 0.95
C ASN A 230 6.52 10.37 1.42
N SER A 231 6.58 10.74 2.70
CA SER A 231 7.73 11.45 3.27
C SER A 231 8.98 10.57 3.23
N ARG A 232 10.12 11.20 2.92
CA ARG A 232 11.42 10.51 2.87
C ARG A 232 11.84 9.97 4.24
N ASP A 233 11.54 10.70 5.31
CA ASP A 233 11.84 10.33 6.69
C ASP A 233 10.76 10.89 7.63
N GLN A 234 9.71 10.09 7.83
CA GLN A 234 8.58 10.44 8.68
C GLN A 234 9.00 10.77 10.12
N ILE A 235 10.05 10.12 10.63
CA ILE A 235 10.47 10.30 12.02
C ILE A 235 11.26 11.59 12.18
N ALA A 236 12.12 11.94 11.21
CA ALA A 236 12.78 13.23 11.19
C ALA A 236 11.75 14.37 11.10
N TYR A 237 10.74 14.24 10.23
CA TYR A 237 9.65 15.21 10.10
C TYR A 237 8.95 15.46 11.45
N VAL A 238 8.53 14.38 12.13
CA VAL A 238 7.83 14.49 13.42
C VAL A 238 8.73 15.12 14.48
N ILE A 239 10.01 14.74 14.55
CA ILE A 239 10.97 15.36 15.50
C ILE A 239 11.11 16.87 15.25
N GLU A 240 11.21 17.28 13.98
CA GLU A 240 11.29 18.70 13.62
C GLU A 240 10.04 19.46 14.06
N ARG A 241 8.85 18.95 13.74
CA ARG A 241 7.58 19.60 14.09
C ARG A 241 7.33 19.66 15.60
N LEU A 242 7.69 18.61 16.35
CA LEU A 242 7.63 18.64 17.81
C LEU A 242 8.56 19.71 18.41
N ARG A 243 9.76 19.89 17.86
CA ARG A 243 10.69 20.94 18.30
C ARG A 243 10.18 22.34 17.98
N GLU A 244 9.64 22.55 16.78
CA GLU A 244 9.00 23.82 16.40
C GLU A 244 7.82 24.16 17.32
N SER A 245 7.10 23.14 17.81
CA SER A 245 6.00 23.28 18.78
C SER A 245 6.45 23.35 20.25
N ALA A 246 7.76 23.47 20.52
CA ALA A 246 8.36 23.44 21.85
C ALA A 246 8.00 22.21 22.71
N LEU A 247 7.71 21.07 22.06
CA LEU A 247 7.47 19.75 22.68
C LEU A 247 8.78 18.96 22.74
N PHE A 248 9.76 19.50 23.47
CA PHE A 248 11.13 18.96 23.50
C PHE A 248 11.25 17.60 24.18
N GLU A 249 10.39 17.31 25.16
CA GLU A 249 10.35 16.02 25.84
C GLU A 249 9.88 14.91 24.90
N GLU A 250 8.76 15.15 24.21
CA GLU A 250 8.20 14.25 23.20
C GLU A 250 9.20 14.02 22.05
N ALA A 251 9.85 15.09 21.57
CA ALA A 251 10.91 14.98 20.57
C ALA A 251 12.09 14.15 21.09
N GLY A 252 12.50 14.35 22.34
CA GLY A 252 13.56 13.57 23.00
C GLY A 252 13.25 12.08 23.06
N ASN A 253 12.01 11.73 23.43
CA ASN A 253 11.53 10.35 23.46
C ASN A 253 11.60 9.67 22.08
N ILE A 254 11.16 10.34 21.02
CA ILE A 254 11.23 9.79 19.65
C ILE A 254 12.68 9.65 19.19
N ILE A 255 13.55 10.63 19.50
CA ILE A 255 14.99 10.54 19.18
C ILE A 255 15.63 9.32 19.85
N GLU A 256 15.30 9.07 21.11
CA GLU A 256 15.80 7.90 21.83
C GLU A 256 15.30 6.60 21.20
N ILE A 257 14.01 6.49 20.89
CA ILE A 257 13.42 5.33 20.19
C ILE A 257 14.15 5.10 18.85
N ARG A 258 14.38 6.16 18.07
CA ARG A 258 15.10 6.07 16.78
C ARG A 258 16.53 5.56 16.97
N LYS A 259 17.24 6.01 18.01
CA LYS A 259 18.58 5.51 18.35
C LYS A 259 18.55 4.03 18.74
N MET A 260 17.60 3.63 19.59
CA MET A 260 17.44 2.22 19.98
C MET A 260 17.11 1.33 18.77
N CYS A 261 16.24 1.78 17.86
CA CYS A 261 15.94 1.08 16.62
C CYS A 261 17.20 0.92 15.75
N THR A 262 18.04 1.97 15.67
CA THR A 262 19.32 1.91 14.95
C THR A 262 20.26 0.89 15.56
N SER A 263 20.38 0.86 16.88
CA SER A 263 21.16 -0.18 17.57
C SER A 263 20.60 -1.58 17.33
N TYR A 264 19.27 -1.74 17.32
CA TYR A 264 18.61 -3.03 17.06
C TYR A 264 18.84 -3.52 15.62
N MET A 265 18.85 -2.62 14.63
CA MET A 265 19.17 -2.95 13.23
C MET A 265 20.57 -3.55 13.09
N ASN A 266 21.53 -3.07 13.89
CA ASN A 266 22.94 -3.50 13.82
C ASN A 266 23.25 -4.78 14.60
N LEU A 267 22.32 -5.30 15.40
CA LEU A 267 22.52 -6.56 16.12
C LEU A 267 22.29 -7.76 15.20
N PRO A 268 23.06 -8.85 15.32
CA PRO A 268 22.76 -10.10 14.64
C PRO A 268 21.35 -10.62 14.96
N VAL A 269 20.74 -11.35 14.01
CA VAL A 269 19.48 -12.06 14.28
C VAL A 269 19.75 -13.17 15.30
N GLY A 270 18.91 -13.23 16.33
CA GLY A 270 19.03 -14.06 17.52
C GLY A 270 19.51 -13.28 18.75
N GLU A 271 20.15 -12.12 18.58
CA GLU A 271 20.73 -11.34 19.68
C GLU A 271 19.93 -10.08 20.01
N GLY A 272 18.91 -9.76 19.19
CA GLY A 272 18.21 -8.49 19.26
C GLY A 272 16.98 -8.45 20.18
N ILE A 273 16.49 -9.59 20.66
CA ILE A 273 15.19 -9.72 21.36
C ILE A 273 15.09 -8.77 22.56
N THR A 274 16.09 -8.79 23.45
CA THR A 274 16.07 -7.95 24.65
C THR A 274 16.01 -6.46 24.34
N LEU A 275 16.68 -6.01 23.27
CA LEU A 275 16.61 -4.62 22.85
C LEU A 275 15.26 -4.30 22.20
N TYR A 276 14.73 -5.21 21.36
CA TYR A 276 13.40 -5.09 20.78
C TYR A 276 12.33 -4.92 21.87
N ASP A 277 12.33 -5.78 22.89
CA ASP A 277 11.37 -5.72 24.00
C ASP A 277 11.48 -4.42 24.80
N LYS A 278 12.71 -3.90 24.99
CA LYS A 278 12.94 -2.58 25.62
C LYS A 278 12.36 -1.44 24.79
N ILE A 279 12.52 -1.48 23.46
CA ILE A 279 11.94 -0.48 22.56
C ILE A 279 10.41 -0.52 22.68
N VAL A 280 9.82 -1.70 22.52
CA VAL A 280 8.37 -1.92 22.62
C VAL A 280 7.84 -1.45 23.96
N SER A 281 8.51 -1.78 25.07
CA SER A 281 8.10 -1.35 26.41
C SER A 281 8.12 0.17 26.56
N LYS A 282 9.17 0.84 26.06
CA LYS A 282 9.25 2.31 26.06
C LYS A 282 8.13 2.93 25.23
N MET A 283 7.90 2.41 24.02
CA MET A 283 6.84 2.89 23.13
C MET A 283 5.45 2.70 23.75
N LYS A 284 5.20 1.56 24.41
CA LYS A 284 3.94 1.27 25.11
C LYS A 284 3.65 2.21 26.27
N LEU A 285 4.68 2.69 26.98
CA LEU A 285 4.53 3.69 28.03
C LEU A 285 4.08 5.06 27.50
N LEU A 286 4.50 5.41 26.29
CA LEU A 286 4.10 6.65 25.62
C LEU A 286 2.71 6.53 25.01
N TYR A 287 2.46 5.44 24.28
CA TYR A 287 1.18 5.12 23.67
C TYR A 287 1.02 3.61 23.50
N SER A 288 -0.08 3.05 24.01
CA SER A 288 -0.34 1.61 23.97
C SER A 288 -1.24 1.25 22.77
N CYS A 289 -0.76 0.34 21.93
CA CYS A 289 -1.50 -0.19 20.79
C CYS A 289 -1.11 -1.67 20.52
N SER A 290 -1.57 -2.23 19.40
CA SER A 290 -1.33 -3.64 19.07
C SER A 290 0.01 -3.92 18.38
N SER A 291 0.63 -2.92 17.75
CA SER A 291 1.89 -3.06 17.00
C SER A 291 2.75 -1.80 17.10
N TYR A 292 4.05 -1.96 17.30
CA TYR A 292 4.97 -0.86 17.62
C TYR A 292 6.03 -0.63 16.55
N LEU A 293 6.60 -1.70 16.01
CA LEU A 293 7.64 -1.64 14.99
C LEU A 293 7.24 -2.47 13.77
N GLN A 294 7.63 -1.99 12.60
CA GLN A 294 7.67 -2.75 11.36
C GLN A 294 9.12 -3.13 11.10
N VAL A 295 9.37 -4.41 10.84
CA VAL A 295 10.69 -4.91 10.44
C VAL A 295 10.57 -5.53 9.05
N ASP A 296 11.46 -5.13 8.15
CA ASP A 296 11.68 -5.76 6.86
C ASP A 296 13.14 -6.22 6.79
N THR A 297 13.40 -7.29 6.03
CA THR A 297 14.76 -7.78 5.79
C THR A 297 15.18 -7.42 4.37
N VAL A 298 16.26 -6.65 4.24
CA VAL A 298 16.88 -6.34 2.94
C VAL A 298 18.09 -7.25 2.75
N ILE A 299 18.23 -7.79 1.55
CA ILE A 299 19.30 -8.71 1.16
C ILE A 299 20.25 -7.95 0.25
N GLU A 300 21.46 -7.74 0.74
CA GLU A 300 22.55 -7.06 0.02
C GLU A 300 23.64 -8.07 -0.35
N ASN A 301 24.46 -7.76 -1.36
CA ASN A 301 25.59 -8.60 -1.80
C ASN A 301 25.20 -10.04 -2.19
N ALA A 302 23.98 -10.25 -2.66
CA ALA A 302 23.56 -11.51 -3.27
C ALA A 302 23.78 -11.45 -4.79
N GLU A 303 24.28 -12.53 -5.38
CA GLU A 303 24.35 -12.67 -6.83
C GLU A 303 23.09 -13.39 -7.31
N PHE A 304 22.13 -12.59 -7.78
CA PHE A 304 20.85 -13.08 -8.29
C PHE A 304 20.65 -12.64 -9.74
N GLU A 305 21.09 -13.48 -10.66
CA GLU A 305 21.04 -13.25 -12.11
C GLU A 305 20.14 -14.31 -12.79
N ILE A 306 19.30 -13.86 -13.71
CA ILE A 306 18.49 -14.72 -14.57
C ILE A 306 18.86 -14.45 -16.02
N LYS A 307 18.97 -15.49 -16.86
CA LYS A 307 19.25 -15.29 -18.29
C LYS A 307 18.26 -14.36 -18.97
N SER A 308 18.76 -13.51 -19.85
CA SER A 308 17.95 -12.57 -20.67
C SER A 308 16.93 -13.30 -21.55
N THR A 309 17.19 -14.56 -21.91
CA THR A 309 16.24 -15.41 -22.63
C THR A 309 14.96 -15.66 -21.83
N VAL A 310 15.04 -15.71 -20.50
CA VAL A 310 13.88 -15.81 -19.61
C VAL A 310 13.12 -14.48 -19.56
N ALA A 311 13.81 -13.35 -19.53
CA ALA A 311 13.18 -12.03 -19.62
C ALA A 311 12.34 -11.87 -20.90
N ASN A 312 12.85 -12.37 -22.03
CA ASN A 312 12.10 -12.40 -23.29
C ASN A 312 10.84 -13.28 -23.21
N LYS A 313 10.89 -14.42 -22.49
CA LYS A 313 9.70 -15.25 -22.24
C LYS A 313 8.67 -14.50 -21.38
N ILE A 314 9.11 -13.75 -20.37
CA ILE A 314 8.24 -12.92 -19.52
C ILE A 314 7.56 -11.84 -20.36
N ASN A 315 8.32 -11.12 -21.20
CA ASN A 315 7.77 -10.08 -22.10
C ASN A 315 6.73 -10.66 -23.07
N ARG A 316 7.00 -11.85 -23.63
CA ARG A 316 6.04 -12.56 -24.49
C ARG A 316 4.78 -12.95 -23.72
N LEU A 317 4.90 -13.44 -22.48
CA LEU A 317 3.76 -13.77 -21.63
C LEU A 317 2.91 -12.53 -21.29
N ALA A 318 3.56 -11.42 -20.95
CA ALA A 318 2.88 -10.14 -20.69
C ALA A 318 2.10 -9.68 -21.93
N SER A 319 2.73 -9.75 -23.11
CA SER A 319 2.06 -9.44 -24.39
C SER A 319 0.88 -10.37 -24.66
N PHE A 320 1.03 -11.65 -24.32
CA PHE A 320 -0.02 -12.66 -24.46
C PHE A 320 -1.22 -12.38 -23.55
N PHE A 321 -1.01 -11.88 -22.32
CA PHE A 321 -2.12 -11.46 -21.45
C PHE A 321 -2.94 -10.31 -22.04
N VAL A 322 -2.30 -9.34 -22.70
CA VAL A 322 -3.01 -8.31 -23.44
C VAL A 322 -3.78 -8.91 -24.62
N TYR A 323 -3.16 -9.84 -25.36
CA TYR A 323 -3.81 -10.49 -26.52
C TYR A 323 -5.08 -11.26 -26.16
N ILE A 324 -5.08 -11.99 -25.05
CA ILE A 324 -6.24 -12.79 -24.61
C ILE A 324 -7.29 -11.99 -23.82
N SER A 325 -7.04 -10.70 -23.56
CA SER A 325 -8.04 -9.80 -22.99
C SER A 325 -9.22 -9.61 -23.96
N ASN A 326 -10.32 -9.00 -23.52
CA ASN A 326 -11.40 -8.64 -24.44
C ASN A 326 -11.02 -7.41 -25.28
N ASP A 327 -11.61 -7.28 -26.46
CA ASP A 327 -11.55 -6.03 -27.22
C ASP A 327 -12.17 -4.91 -26.38
N LYS A 328 -11.55 -3.74 -26.36
CA LYS A 328 -12.08 -2.57 -25.64
C LYS A 328 -13.52 -2.26 -26.05
N ASN A 329 -13.87 -2.47 -27.33
CA ASN A 329 -15.22 -2.24 -27.85
C ASN A 329 -16.23 -3.32 -27.43
N GLU A 330 -15.76 -4.50 -27.03
CA GLU A 330 -16.58 -5.62 -26.56
C GLU A 330 -16.48 -5.81 -25.03
N SER A 331 -15.75 -4.91 -24.36
CA SER A 331 -15.59 -4.91 -22.91
C SER A 331 -16.86 -4.45 -22.22
N HIS A 332 -17.27 -5.20 -21.20
CA HIS A 332 -18.39 -4.86 -20.33
C HIS A 332 -17.93 -4.88 -18.88
N THR A 333 -17.06 -3.92 -18.52
CA THR A 333 -16.59 -3.75 -17.15
C THR A 333 -17.54 -2.86 -16.33
N TYR A 334 -17.44 -2.93 -15.01
CA TYR A 334 -18.11 -1.99 -14.10
C TYR A 334 -17.81 -0.52 -14.44
N LEU A 335 -16.61 -0.21 -14.93
CA LEU A 335 -16.25 1.16 -15.34
C LEU A 335 -16.85 1.55 -16.69
N ASP A 336 -17.12 0.59 -17.60
CA ASP A 336 -17.84 0.87 -18.85
C ASP A 336 -19.30 1.25 -18.56
N GLU A 337 -19.96 0.54 -17.65
CA GLU A 337 -21.31 0.88 -17.19
C GLU A 337 -21.33 2.23 -16.47
N TYR A 338 -20.37 2.47 -15.57
CA TYR A 338 -20.24 3.72 -14.86
C TYR A 338 -19.98 4.91 -15.81
N ARG A 339 -19.16 4.72 -16.85
CA ARG A 339 -18.96 5.70 -17.93
C ARG A 339 -20.27 6.01 -18.65
N ASN A 340 -21.10 5.02 -18.93
CA ASN A 340 -22.39 5.26 -19.59
C ASN A 340 -23.34 6.09 -18.70
N LYS A 341 -23.37 5.84 -17.39
CA LYS A 341 -24.12 6.69 -16.44
C LYS A 341 -23.62 8.12 -16.42
N PHE A 342 -22.30 8.30 -16.47
CA PHE A 342 -21.70 9.64 -16.53
C PHE A 342 -22.19 10.39 -17.77
N ILE A 343 -22.13 9.76 -18.95
CA ILE A 343 -22.59 10.36 -20.21
C ILE A 343 -24.09 10.68 -20.15
N GLU A 344 -24.91 9.75 -19.65
CA GLU A 344 -26.36 9.93 -19.54
C GLU A 344 -26.73 11.13 -18.65
N LYS A 345 -26.05 11.28 -17.49
CA LYS A 345 -26.36 12.36 -16.54
C LYS A 345 -25.73 13.70 -16.93
N TYR A 346 -24.49 13.71 -17.41
CA TYR A 346 -23.68 14.93 -17.55
C TYR A 346 -23.36 15.31 -18.99
N GLY A 347 -23.57 14.42 -19.95
CA GLY A 347 -23.12 14.58 -21.33
C GLY A 347 -21.60 14.37 -21.48
N VAL A 348 -21.07 14.75 -22.65
CA VAL A 348 -19.65 14.56 -23.02
C VAL A 348 -18.80 15.83 -22.93
N ASP A 349 -19.44 17.00 -22.85
CA ASP A 349 -18.80 18.31 -22.95
C ASP A 349 -18.64 19.02 -21.58
N ARG A 350 -18.80 18.28 -20.47
CA ARG A 350 -18.76 18.83 -19.12
C ARG A 350 -17.74 18.09 -18.24
N GLU A 351 -17.00 18.88 -17.48
CA GLU A 351 -16.22 18.40 -16.34
C GLU A 351 -17.07 18.48 -15.06
N VAL A 352 -17.01 17.42 -14.25
CA VAL A 352 -17.78 17.28 -13.02
C VAL A 352 -16.82 17.07 -11.85
N PRO A 353 -16.90 17.84 -10.75
CA PRO A 353 -16.06 17.63 -9.58
C PRO A 353 -16.14 16.17 -9.09
N LEU A 354 -15.00 15.57 -8.76
CA LEU A 354 -14.90 14.16 -8.37
C LEU A 354 -15.85 13.82 -7.21
N LEU A 355 -15.90 14.68 -6.20
CA LEU A 355 -16.75 14.47 -5.01
C LEU A 355 -18.23 14.64 -5.33
N GLU A 356 -18.60 15.49 -6.30
CA GLU A 356 -19.98 15.60 -6.79
C GLU A 356 -20.37 14.34 -7.55
N MET A 357 -19.51 13.86 -8.46
CA MET A 357 -19.77 12.68 -9.29
C MET A 357 -20.02 11.42 -8.44
N LEU A 358 -19.17 11.20 -7.43
CA LEU A 358 -19.23 10.04 -6.53
C LEU A 358 -20.38 10.10 -5.50
N ASP A 359 -21.02 11.26 -5.34
CA ASP A 359 -22.12 11.41 -4.40
C ASP A 359 -23.37 10.65 -4.88
N SER A 360 -23.99 9.85 -4.02
CA SER A 360 -25.20 9.10 -4.38
C SER A 360 -26.47 9.95 -4.52
N ASN A 361 -26.52 11.13 -3.88
CA ASN A 361 -27.70 11.98 -3.86
C ASN A 361 -27.69 13.01 -4.99
N ILE A 362 -26.55 13.69 -5.18
CA ILE A 362 -26.42 14.73 -6.21
C ILE A 362 -25.72 14.21 -7.47
N GLY A 363 -24.95 13.12 -7.36
CA GLY A 363 -24.12 12.54 -8.41
C GLY A 363 -24.65 11.27 -9.03
N ILE A 364 -23.78 10.40 -9.52
CA ILE A 364 -24.11 9.07 -10.04
C ILE A 364 -23.74 7.93 -9.07
N GLY A 365 -23.36 8.27 -7.83
CA GLY A 365 -22.80 7.32 -6.87
C GLY A 365 -21.44 6.78 -7.30
N ALA A 366 -20.98 5.69 -6.69
CA ALA A 366 -19.77 4.97 -7.07
C ALA A 366 -20.07 3.85 -8.11
N PRO A 367 -19.05 3.30 -8.79
CA PRO A 367 -19.21 2.06 -9.54
C PRO A 367 -19.74 0.94 -8.64
N THR A 368 -20.61 0.06 -9.15
CA THR A 368 -21.35 -0.94 -8.37
C THR A 368 -20.46 -1.91 -7.59
N SER A 369 -19.22 -2.14 -8.05
CA SER A 369 -18.23 -2.99 -7.37
C SER A 369 -17.51 -2.31 -6.18
N TYR A 370 -17.76 -1.02 -5.94
CA TYR A 370 -17.13 -0.27 -4.85
C TYR A 370 -17.92 -0.48 -3.56
N LEU A 371 -17.21 -0.76 -2.47
CA LEU A 371 -17.81 -1.14 -1.18
C LEU A 371 -17.64 -0.07 -0.08
N ASN A 372 -16.91 1.02 -0.36
CA ASN A 372 -16.50 2.00 0.65
C ASN A 372 -16.75 3.45 0.20
N PRO A 373 -17.95 4.01 0.42
CA PRO A 373 -19.17 3.28 0.77
C PRO A 373 -19.79 2.58 -0.45
N GLN A 374 -20.64 1.59 -0.20
CA GLN A 374 -21.54 1.07 -1.23
C GLN A 374 -22.63 2.12 -1.50
N ASN A 375 -23.18 2.15 -2.73
CA ASN A 375 -24.32 3.00 -3.06
C ASN A 375 -25.53 2.68 -2.16
N ASP A 376 -26.27 3.72 -1.77
CA ASP A 376 -27.48 3.66 -0.92
C ASP A 376 -28.77 3.39 -1.71
N PHE A 377 -28.68 3.33 -3.04
CA PHE A 377 -29.76 2.97 -3.95
C PHE A 377 -29.57 1.57 -4.52
N PHE A 378 -30.68 0.90 -4.82
CA PHE A 378 -30.64 -0.40 -5.47
C PHE A 378 -30.18 -0.24 -6.92
N GLU A 379 -29.25 -1.08 -7.31
CA GLU A 379 -28.77 -1.18 -8.67
C GLU A 379 -28.70 -2.65 -9.07
N GLU A 380 -29.32 -2.96 -10.21
CA GLU A 380 -29.29 -4.31 -10.75
C GLU A 380 -27.92 -4.56 -11.39
N ASP A 381 -27.23 -5.59 -10.91
CA ASP A 381 -25.86 -5.91 -11.32
C ASP A 381 -25.89 -6.50 -12.74
N SER A 382 -25.93 -5.64 -13.76
CA SER A 382 -26.11 -6.05 -15.16
C SER A 382 -24.81 -6.48 -15.84
N THR A 383 -23.90 -7.14 -15.13
CA THR A 383 -22.62 -7.50 -15.75
C THR A 383 -22.82 -8.55 -16.84
N LYS A 384 -22.84 -8.07 -18.09
CA LYS A 384 -22.76 -8.94 -19.25
C LYS A 384 -21.50 -9.80 -19.14
N PRO A 385 -21.53 -11.05 -19.63
CA PRO A 385 -20.35 -11.90 -19.63
C PRO A 385 -19.14 -11.18 -20.27
N ASN A 386 -18.16 -10.82 -19.46
CA ASN A 386 -16.96 -10.11 -19.93
C ASN A 386 -15.86 -11.12 -20.28
N TYR A 387 -16.13 -12.03 -21.22
CA TYR A 387 -15.14 -12.97 -21.75
C TYR A 387 -15.40 -13.28 -23.23
N ASN A 388 -14.33 -13.60 -23.96
CA ASN A 388 -14.45 -14.09 -25.33
C ASN A 388 -15.01 -15.54 -25.36
N LEU A 389 -16.19 -15.72 -25.97
CA LEU A 389 -16.88 -17.03 -26.01
C LEU A 389 -16.07 -18.12 -26.73
N ARG A 390 -15.34 -17.77 -27.81
CA ARG A 390 -14.53 -18.73 -28.55
C ARG A 390 -13.36 -19.23 -27.71
N LEU A 391 -12.69 -18.32 -27.02
CA LEU A 391 -11.61 -18.67 -26.09
C LEU A 391 -12.12 -19.52 -24.93
N LYS A 392 -13.27 -19.16 -24.34
CA LYS A 392 -13.92 -19.97 -23.29
C LYS A 392 -14.17 -21.40 -23.76
N ASN A 393 -14.79 -21.58 -24.93
CA ASN A 393 -15.10 -22.91 -25.46
C ASN A 393 -13.84 -23.72 -25.74
N TYR A 394 -12.80 -23.09 -26.28
CA TYR A 394 -11.49 -23.71 -26.46
C TYR A 394 -10.87 -24.18 -25.13
N LEU A 395 -10.89 -23.33 -24.10
CA LEU A 395 -10.38 -23.67 -22.77
C LEU A 395 -11.18 -24.81 -22.12
N LEU A 396 -12.50 -24.82 -22.28
CA LEU A 396 -13.38 -25.90 -21.81
C LEU A 396 -13.06 -27.23 -22.51
N ASN A 397 -12.85 -27.23 -23.82
CA ASN A 397 -12.47 -28.44 -24.57
C ASN A 397 -11.08 -28.97 -24.15
N LYS A 398 -10.10 -28.07 -23.98
CA LYS A 398 -8.77 -28.44 -23.47
C LYS A 398 -8.87 -29.01 -22.05
N TYR A 399 -9.73 -28.44 -21.21
CA TYR A 399 -9.99 -28.92 -19.86
C TYR A 399 -10.63 -30.31 -19.83
N GLU A 400 -11.65 -30.56 -20.64
CA GLU A 400 -12.29 -31.88 -20.77
C GLU A 400 -11.31 -32.95 -21.25
N SER A 401 -10.49 -32.63 -22.27
CA SER A 401 -9.44 -33.51 -22.77
C SER A 401 -8.38 -33.79 -21.72
N ALA A 402 -7.96 -32.78 -20.95
CA ALA A 402 -6.98 -32.93 -19.88
C ALA A 402 -7.48 -33.84 -18.75
N ILE A 403 -8.76 -33.74 -18.37
CA ILE A 403 -9.39 -34.64 -17.39
C ILE A 403 -9.41 -36.06 -17.91
N THR A 404 -9.91 -36.26 -19.14
CA THR A 404 -10.09 -37.58 -19.75
C THR A 404 -8.76 -38.31 -19.89
N ASN A 405 -7.74 -37.59 -20.36
CA ASN A 405 -6.41 -38.14 -20.63
C ASN A 405 -5.46 -38.07 -19.42
N LYS A 406 -5.87 -37.44 -18.31
CA LYS A 406 -5.04 -37.19 -17.12
C LYS A 406 -3.72 -36.48 -17.45
N THR A 407 -3.80 -35.46 -18.29
CA THR A 407 -2.65 -34.66 -18.77
C THR A 407 -2.75 -33.21 -18.31
N SER A 408 -1.66 -32.45 -18.46
CA SER A 408 -1.67 -31.00 -18.27
C SER A 408 -2.29 -30.29 -19.47
N ILE A 409 -2.91 -29.12 -19.25
CA ILE A 409 -3.33 -28.23 -20.33
C ILE A 409 -2.12 -27.44 -20.82
N THR A 410 -1.80 -27.58 -22.10
CA THR A 410 -0.83 -26.73 -22.80
C THR A 410 -1.59 -25.75 -23.69
N LEU A 411 -1.29 -24.46 -23.52
CA LEU A 411 -1.84 -23.37 -24.32
C LEU A 411 -0.81 -22.98 -25.37
N GLU A 412 -1.08 -23.31 -26.64
CA GLU A 412 -0.23 -22.92 -27.75
C GLU A 412 -0.63 -21.55 -28.29
N GLN A 413 0.36 -20.69 -28.52
CA GLN A 413 0.14 -19.32 -28.96
C GLN A 413 -0.58 -19.29 -30.33
N ASP A 414 -0.15 -20.11 -31.28
CA ASP A 414 -0.69 -20.13 -32.65
C ASP A 414 -2.15 -20.60 -32.70
N GLU A 415 -2.53 -21.55 -31.83
CA GLU A 415 -3.92 -22.02 -31.71
C GLU A 415 -4.83 -20.87 -31.25
N ILE A 416 -4.40 -20.13 -30.23
CA ILE A 416 -5.16 -19.02 -29.66
C ILE A 416 -5.19 -17.83 -30.63
N GLU A 417 -4.10 -17.57 -31.35
CA GLU A 417 -4.07 -16.57 -32.43
C GLU A 417 -5.09 -16.92 -33.52
N GLY A 418 -5.16 -18.18 -33.94
CA GLY A 418 -6.14 -18.67 -34.91
C GLY A 418 -7.60 -18.60 -34.45
N ILE A 419 -7.86 -18.66 -33.14
CA ILE A 419 -9.20 -18.56 -32.53
C ILE A 419 -9.66 -17.10 -32.43
N LEU A 420 -8.80 -16.25 -31.87
CA LEU A 420 -9.14 -14.86 -31.58
C LEU A 420 -9.09 -13.98 -32.82
N LYS A 421 -8.09 -14.18 -33.70
CA LYS A 421 -7.86 -13.38 -34.92
C LYS A 421 -8.00 -11.87 -34.67
N ARG A 422 -7.42 -11.39 -33.58
CA ARG A 422 -7.56 -10.02 -33.10
C ARG A 422 -6.29 -9.23 -33.38
N GLU A 423 -6.45 -7.94 -33.62
CA GLU A 423 -5.35 -6.96 -33.58
C GLU A 423 -5.44 -6.15 -32.27
N ILE A 424 -4.30 -5.94 -31.62
CA ILE A 424 -4.20 -5.15 -30.38
C ILE A 424 -3.95 -3.69 -30.76
N LYS A 425 -4.80 -2.79 -30.26
CA LYS A 425 -4.62 -1.34 -30.43
C LYS A 425 -3.68 -0.78 -29.38
N THR A 426 -2.97 0.30 -29.69
CA THR A 426 -1.98 0.90 -28.78
C THR A 426 -2.60 1.35 -27.45
N ASP A 427 -3.83 1.86 -27.47
CA ASP A 427 -4.55 2.32 -26.28
C ASP A 427 -5.12 1.18 -25.41
N GLU A 428 -5.01 -0.07 -25.87
CA GLU A 428 -5.36 -1.28 -25.09
C GLU A 428 -4.17 -1.82 -24.29
N VAL A 429 -2.97 -1.31 -24.53
CA VAL A 429 -1.74 -1.79 -23.88
C VAL A 429 -1.49 -0.95 -22.62
N PRO A 430 -1.57 -1.54 -21.41
CA PRO A 430 -1.11 -0.87 -20.20
C PRO A 430 0.33 -0.37 -20.35
N ILE A 431 0.60 0.87 -19.94
CA ILE A 431 1.92 1.52 -20.02
C ILE A 431 3.00 0.66 -19.36
N SER A 432 2.68 0.04 -18.24
CA SER A 432 3.59 -0.81 -17.47
C SER A 432 2.82 -1.89 -16.72
N LEU A 433 3.53 -2.88 -16.19
CA LEU A 433 2.98 -3.92 -15.34
C LEU A 433 4.08 -4.58 -14.51
N GLU A 434 3.69 -5.34 -13.50
CA GLU A 434 4.54 -6.26 -12.76
C GLU A 434 3.96 -7.67 -12.88
N LEU A 435 4.82 -8.69 -12.97
CA LEU A 435 4.41 -10.10 -12.90
C LEU A 435 5.17 -10.81 -11.77
N TYR A 436 4.47 -11.67 -11.04
CA TYR A 436 5.05 -12.40 -9.90
C TYR A 436 5.21 -13.88 -10.20
N PHE A 437 6.47 -14.35 -10.14
CA PHE A 437 6.81 -15.74 -10.40
C PHE A 437 7.43 -16.42 -9.17
N GLN A 438 7.10 -17.69 -8.98
CA GLN A 438 7.88 -18.63 -8.21
C GLN A 438 8.85 -19.34 -9.16
N LEU A 439 10.14 -19.34 -8.81
CA LEU A 439 11.16 -20.05 -9.57
C LEU A 439 11.18 -21.52 -9.16
N LYS A 440 11.17 -22.41 -10.15
CA LYS A 440 11.36 -23.85 -9.97
C LYS A 440 12.41 -24.36 -10.95
N LYS A 441 13.14 -25.40 -10.57
CA LYS A 441 14.10 -26.07 -11.44
C LYS A 441 13.56 -27.47 -11.76
N LYS A 442 13.47 -27.81 -13.04
CA LYS A 442 13.04 -29.14 -13.52
C LYS A 442 14.00 -29.58 -14.62
N ASN A 443 14.62 -30.75 -14.49
CA ASN A 443 15.62 -31.28 -15.44
C ASN A 443 16.71 -30.25 -15.76
N ASP A 444 17.23 -29.61 -14.73
CA ASP A 444 18.19 -28.50 -14.82
C ASP A 444 17.75 -27.19 -15.49
N GLU A 445 16.52 -27.12 -16.00
CA GLU A 445 15.97 -25.90 -16.58
C GLU A 445 15.17 -25.07 -15.57
N LEU A 446 15.37 -23.74 -15.63
CA LEU A 446 14.59 -22.78 -14.86
C LEU A 446 13.18 -22.65 -15.45
N ASN A 447 12.19 -22.88 -14.60
CA ASN A 447 10.77 -22.79 -14.90
C ASN A 447 10.15 -21.69 -14.04
N LEU A 448 9.30 -20.86 -14.66
CA LEU A 448 8.56 -19.80 -14.01
C LEU A 448 7.14 -20.27 -13.72
N CYS A 449 6.73 -20.26 -12.45
CA CYS A 449 5.34 -20.52 -12.07
C CYS A 449 4.68 -19.21 -11.65
N LEU A 450 3.67 -18.76 -12.38
CA LEU A 450 2.91 -17.57 -12.02
C LEU A 450 2.15 -17.80 -10.70
N GLY A 451 2.22 -16.84 -9.78
CA GLY A 451 1.49 -16.92 -8.51
C GLY A 451 -0.02 -16.72 -8.68
N PRO A 452 -0.83 -17.06 -7.67
CA PRO A 452 -2.27 -16.81 -7.69
C PRO A 452 -2.60 -15.31 -7.73
N ASN A 453 -1.73 -14.47 -7.15
CA ASN A 453 -1.67 -13.05 -7.47
C ASN A 453 -0.64 -12.90 -8.61
N CYS A 454 -1.14 -12.65 -9.82
CA CYS A 454 -0.33 -12.62 -11.03
C CYS A 454 0.62 -11.42 -11.10
N GLY A 455 0.33 -10.31 -10.39
CA GLY A 455 1.06 -9.08 -10.60
C GLY A 455 0.34 -7.79 -10.24
N SER A 456 0.74 -6.71 -10.92
CA SER A 456 0.17 -5.35 -10.84
C SER A 456 0.07 -4.76 -12.24
N LEU A 457 -0.93 -3.91 -12.50
CA LEU A 457 -1.10 -3.18 -13.77
C LEU A 457 -0.25 -1.89 -13.85
N VAL A 458 0.64 -1.67 -12.89
CA VAL A 458 1.59 -0.54 -12.86
C VAL A 458 2.89 -1.04 -12.23
N ALA A 459 4.01 -0.76 -12.90
CA ALA A 459 5.35 -1.04 -12.39
C ALA A 459 5.68 -0.16 -11.18
N GLY A 460 6.39 -0.71 -10.20
CA GLY A 460 6.80 -0.01 -8.98
C GLY A 460 5.88 -0.24 -7.77
N LYS A 461 4.63 -0.69 -7.95
CA LYS A 461 3.70 -0.91 -6.82
C LYS A 461 4.25 -1.86 -5.78
N THR A 462 4.96 -2.90 -6.20
CA THR A 462 5.62 -3.84 -5.29
C THR A 462 6.83 -3.25 -4.57
N PHE A 463 7.56 -2.36 -5.22
CA PHE A 463 8.82 -1.79 -4.76
C PHE A 463 8.59 -0.67 -3.74
N GLY A 464 7.42 -0.02 -3.81
CA GLY A 464 7.02 1.14 -3.02
C GLY A 464 7.49 1.14 -1.57
N ARG A 465 7.02 0.19 -0.76
CA ARG A 465 7.37 0.14 0.68
C ARG A 465 8.87 -0.02 0.96
N PHE A 466 9.59 -0.71 0.07
CA PHE A 466 11.01 -0.98 0.23
C PHE A 466 11.89 0.22 -0.15
N SER A 467 11.38 1.14 -0.97
CA SER A 467 12.09 2.39 -1.32
C SER A 467 12.37 3.28 -0.11
N THR A 468 11.59 3.14 0.96
CA THR A 468 11.81 3.93 2.19
C THR A 468 12.97 3.43 3.03
N ILE A 469 13.39 2.17 2.84
CA ILE A 469 14.38 1.50 3.69
C ILE A 469 15.67 1.09 2.96
N SER A 470 15.72 1.23 1.64
CA SER A 470 16.91 1.00 0.83
C SER A 470 16.91 1.92 -0.39
N ASP A 471 18.03 2.62 -0.59
CA ASP A 471 18.19 3.55 -1.69
C ASP A 471 18.23 2.83 -3.05
N GLU A 472 18.71 1.58 -3.13
CA GLU A 472 18.68 0.81 -4.37
C GLU A 472 17.24 0.57 -4.87
N PHE A 473 16.30 0.33 -3.96
CA PHE A 473 14.87 0.21 -4.30
C PHE A 473 14.26 1.56 -4.67
N ALA A 474 14.73 2.65 -4.06
CA ALA A 474 14.31 4.00 -4.42
C ALA A 474 14.79 4.38 -5.82
N ASP A 475 16.05 4.11 -6.16
CA ASP A 475 16.64 4.33 -7.48
C ASP A 475 15.87 3.54 -8.54
N MET A 476 15.51 2.29 -8.25
CA MET A 476 14.71 1.48 -9.17
C MET A 476 13.31 2.06 -9.40
N LEU A 477 12.66 2.62 -8.38
CA LEU A 477 11.39 3.33 -8.54
C LEU A 477 11.53 4.61 -9.35
N GLU A 478 12.62 5.34 -9.17
CA GLU A 478 12.92 6.54 -9.95
C GLU A 478 13.13 6.19 -11.44
N ASP A 479 13.87 5.12 -11.73
CA ASP A 479 14.08 4.61 -13.09
C ASP A 479 12.75 4.19 -13.75
N ILE A 480 11.90 3.45 -13.02
CA ILE A 480 10.55 3.09 -13.48
C ILE A 480 9.73 4.35 -13.79
N ASN A 481 9.76 5.34 -12.89
CA ASN A 481 9.03 6.58 -13.09
C ASN A 481 9.50 7.36 -14.33
N LYS A 482 10.83 7.45 -14.54
CA LYS A 482 11.41 8.08 -15.74
C LYS A 482 10.96 7.39 -17.03
N GLU A 483 10.95 6.05 -17.05
CA GLU A 483 10.49 5.30 -18.20
C GLU A 483 8.98 5.46 -18.45
N GLU A 484 8.15 5.43 -17.40
CA GLU A 484 6.71 5.69 -17.55
C GLU A 484 6.44 7.11 -18.05
N ARG A 485 7.16 8.12 -17.54
CA ARG A 485 7.07 9.51 -17.99
C ARG A 485 7.39 9.63 -19.47
N ARG A 486 8.46 8.97 -19.93
CA ARG A 486 8.91 8.97 -21.33
C ARG A 486 7.86 8.38 -22.28
N LEU A 487 7.02 7.46 -21.80
CA LEU A 487 5.98 6.80 -22.60
C LEU A 487 4.64 7.56 -22.61
N ARG A 488 4.46 8.57 -21.75
CA ARG A 488 3.22 9.33 -21.61
C ARG A 488 3.31 10.67 -22.34
N ASP A 489 2.16 11.14 -22.82
CA ASP A 489 2.00 12.47 -23.42
C ASP A 489 2.40 13.57 -22.41
N ASP A 490 3.17 14.56 -22.86
CA ASP A 490 3.70 15.65 -22.04
C ASP A 490 2.60 16.48 -21.34
N ASN A 491 1.35 16.45 -21.83
CA ASN A 491 0.22 17.15 -21.21
C ASN A 491 -0.42 16.38 -20.04
N ILE A 492 0.01 15.15 -19.77
CA ILE A 492 -0.50 14.35 -18.65
C ILE A 492 0.48 14.50 -17.49
N GLU A 493 0.06 15.04 -16.35
CA GLU A 493 0.86 14.97 -15.11
C GLU A 493 0.54 13.70 -14.30
N MET A 494 1.54 13.11 -13.64
CA MET A 494 1.29 11.97 -12.74
C MET A 494 1.22 12.44 -11.30
N CYS A 495 0.26 11.89 -10.56
CA CYS A 495 0.04 12.23 -9.15
C CYS A 495 0.10 10.97 -8.29
N GLU A 496 0.91 10.99 -7.23
CA GLU A 496 0.89 9.95 -6.20
C GLU A 496 -0.21 10.24 -5.17
N ILE A 497 -1.09 9.27 -4.93
CA ILE A 497 -2.15 9.42 -3.93
C ILE A 497 -1.58 9.10 -2.55
N GLY A 498 -1.15 10.12 -1.82
CA GLY A 498 -0.78 10.02 -0.42
C GLY A 498 -2.01 10.15 0.48
N PHE A 499 -2.25 9.16 1.33
CA PHE A 499 -3.35 9.14 2.29
C PHE A 499 -3.02 8.30 3.53
N LEU A 500 -3.60 8.60 4.70
CA LEU A 500 -3.56 7.70 5.86
C LEU A 500 -4.68 6.65 5.74
N PRO A 501 -4.39 5.35 5.54
CA PRO A 501 -5.44 4.35 5.39
C PRO A 501 -6.19 4.08 6.70
N ALA A 502 -7.38 3.51 6.58
CA ALA A 502 -8.16 2.95 7.67
C ALA A 502 -8.18 1.42 7.55
N PRO A 503 -7.67 0.65 8.55
CA PRO A 503 -6.95 1.10 9.75
C PRO A 503 -5.55 1.65 9.45
N ALA A 504 -5.06 2.55 10.31
CA ALA A 504 -3.76 3.24 10.17
C ALA A 504 -2.56 2.30 9.98
N ARG A 505 -2.62 1.08 10.53
CA ARG A 505 -1.58 0.04 10.37
C ARG A 505 -1.32 -0.32 8.91
N ASN A 506 -2.30 -0.18 8.03
CA ASN A 506 -2.12 -0.38 6.58
C ASN A 506 -1.12 0.62 5.98
N GLY A 507 -0.80 1.70 6.70
CA GLY A 507 0.28 2.64 6.36
C GLY A 507 1.64 1.95 6.20
N ASN A 508 1.88 0.84 6.91
CA ASN A 508 3.09 0.02 6.77
C ASN A 508 3.22 -0.65 5.39
N ILE A 509 2.12 -0.76 4.64
CA ILE A 509 2.07 -1.37 3.31
C ILE A 509 2.14 -0.31 2.22
N VAL A 510 1.42 0.81 2.38
CA VAL A 510 1.26 1.83 1.32
C VAL A 510 2.32 2.94 1.37
N ARG A 511 3.14 3.00 2.43
CA ARG A 511 4.28 3.92 2.52
C ARG A 511 5.19 3.76 1.31
N THR A 512 5.61 4.85 0.66
CA THR A 512 6.49 4.79 -0.51
C THR A 512 7.17 6.12 -0.74
N ARG A 513 8.44 6.13 -1.17
CA ARG A 513 9.00 7.32 -1.80
C ARG A 513 8.26 7.56 -3.12
N THR A 514 7.99 8.82 -3.43
CA THR A 514 7.36 9.20 -4.70
C THR A 514 8.32 10.01 -5.55
N PHE A 515 8.31 9.73 -6.85
CA PHE A 515 9.01 10.47 -7.89
C PHE A 515 8.04 11.06 -8.92
N ARG A 516 6.73 10.99 -8.62
CA ARG A 516 5.68 11.63 -9.42
C ARG A 516 5.79 13.14 -9.29
N GLU A 517 5.34 13.85 -10.33
CA GLU A 517 5.39 15.31 -10.41
C GLU A 517 4.49 15.96 -9.34
N LYS A 518 3.33 15.35 -9.09
CA LYS A 518 2.35 15.83 -8.10
C LYS A 518 2.09 14.77 -7.02
N LYS A 519 1.52 15.18 -5.88
CA LYS A 519 0.99 14.26 -4.86
C LYS A 519 -0.24 14.81 -4.14
N THR A 520 -1.04 13.94 -3.58
CA THR A 520 -2.07 14.31 -2.58
C THR A 520 -1.58 14.03 -1.16
N VAL A 521 -2.15 14.69 -0.16
CA VAL A 521 -1.86 14.43 1.26
C VAL A 521 -3.15 14.38 2.10
N ILE A 522 -3.88 13.28 1.97
CA ILE A 522 -5.17 13.11 2.67
C ILE A 522 -4.89 12.61 4.10
N PHE A 523 -5.53 13.21 5.13
CA PHE A 523 -5.30 12.93 6.56
C PHE A 523 -3.86 13.16 7.07
N THR A 524 -2.99 13.75 6.26
CA THR A 524 -1.56 13.98 6.58
C THR A 524 -1.11 15.35 6.11
N ALA A 525 0.08 15.76 6.54
CA ALA A 525 0.73 16.99 6.12
C ALA A 525 1.81 16.69 5.07
N ALA A 526 1.95 17.59 4.09
CA ALA A 526 3.07 17.55 3.16
C ALA A 526 4.39 17.92 3.87
N ASP A 527 5.50 17.43 3.31
CA ASP A 527 6.84 17.85 3.74
C ASP A 527 7.05 19.35 3.47
N LYS A 528 7.83 20.00 4.32
CA LYS A 528 8.15 21.43 4.21
C LYS A 528 8.77 21.74 2.84
N GLY A 529 8.25 22.77 2.17
CA GLY A 529 8.70 23.20 0.84
C GLY A 529 8.11 22.41 -0.33
N THR A 530 7.19 21.46 -0.08
CA THR A 530 6.41 20.86 -1.15
C THR A 530 5.45 21.89 -1.74
N THR A 531 5.55 22.18 -3.03
CA THR A 531 4.66 23.11 -3.77
C THR A 531 3.60 22.42 -4.61
N ASP A 532 3.79 21.13 -4.91
CA ASP A 532 3.02 20.38 -5.90
C ASP A 532 1.99 19.42 -5.26
N VAL A 533 1.22 19.96 -4.31
CA VAL A 533 0.15 19.23 -3.63
C VAL A 533 -1.19 19.51 -4.32
N ILE A 534 -1.88 18.45 -4.74
CA ILE A 534 -3.22 18.54 -5.34
C ILE A 534 -4.26 18.28 -4.26
N ASN A 535 -5.22 19.21 -4.10
CA ASN A 535 -6.39 18.97 -3.26
C ASN A 535 -7.38 18.08 -4.00
N ILE A 536 -7.97 17.09 -3.33
CA ILE A 536 -8.96 16.21 -3.94
C ILE A 536 -10.20 16.96 -4.44
N LYS A 537 -10.50 18.12 -3.85
CA LYS A 537 -11.60 19.00 -4.23
C LYS A 537 -11.38 19.71 -5.57
N ASP A 538 -10.12 19.84 -5.99
CA ASP A 538 -9.74 20.47 -7.26
C ASP A 538 -9.76 19.47 -8.43
N ILE A 539 -10.04 18.19 -8.15
CA ILE A 539 -10.10 17.14 -9.17
C ILE A 539 -11.49 17.12 -9.79
N SER A 540 -11.54 17.28 -11.12
CA SER A 540 -12.75 17.09 -11.92
C SER A 540 -12.58 15.93 -12.89
N ILE A 541 -13.70 15.28 -13.21
CA ILE A 541 -13.80 14.16 -14.15
C ILE A 541 -14.54 14.63 -15.40
N GLY A 542 -13.93 14.40 -16.57
CA GLY A 542 -14.54 14.67 -17.86
C GLY A 542 -14.57 13.42 -18.74
N PHE A 543 -15.27 13.50 -19.86
CA PHE A 543 -15.30 12.45 -20.86
C PHE A 543 -14.38 12.81 -22.04
N LEU A 544 -13.48 11.89 -22.42
CA LEU A 544 -12.65 12.05 -23.61
C LEU A 544 -13.13 11.08 -24.70
N MET A 545 -13.63 11.62 -25.81
CA MET A 545 -14.02 10.81 -26.95
C MET A 545 -12.78 10.30 -27.68
N SER A 546 -12.42 9.03 -27.49
CA SER A 546 -11.18 8.42 -27.99
C SER A 546 -11.06 8.30 -29.51
N CYS A 547 -11.95 8.93 -30.30
CA CYS A 547 -11.95 8.85 -31.77
C CYS A 547 -11.61 10.17 -32.48
N PHE A 548 -11.47 11.31 -31.80
CA PHE A 548 -11.30 12.62 -32.49
C PHE A 548 -9.90 13.26 -32.39
N THR A 549 -9.06 12.87 -31.43
CA THR A 549 -7.78 13.54 -31.21
C THR A 549 -6.65 13.06 -32.14
N GLN A 550 -6.72 11.86 -32.73
CA GLN A 550 -5.69 11.43 -33.68
C GLN A 550 -5.79 12.09 -35.06
N GLU A 551 -6.97 12.57 -35.49
CA GLU A 551 -7.11 13.26 -36.78
C GLU A 551 -6.87 14.77 -36.70
N ILE A 552 -7.25 15.43 -35.58
CA ILE A 552 -7.09 16.89 -35.47
C ILE A 552 -5.63 17.30 -35.23
N ILE A 553 -4.81 16.46 -34.59
CA ILE A 553 -3.38 16.74 -34.39
C ILE A 553 -2.55 16.49 -35.66
N LYS A 554 -3.02 15.65 -36.59
CA LYS A 554 -2.36 15.45 -37.90
C LYS A 554 -2.74 16.49 -38.96
N GLN A 555 -3.78 17.28 -38.76
CA GLN A 555 -4.19 18.34 -39.71
C GLN A 555 -3.72 19.75 -39.32
N ARG A 556 -2.95 19.91 -38.24
CA ARG A 556 -2.42 21.20 -37.77
C ARG A 556 -0.89 21.29 -37.72
N ASN A 557 -0.17 20.42 -38.42
CA ASN A 557 1.26 20.59 -38.71
C ASN A 557 1.49 20.75 -40.21
#